data_AF-A0AA97AYB4-F1
#
_entry.id   AF-A0AA97AYB4-F1
#
_cell.length_a   1.000
_cell.length_b   1.000
_cell.length_c   1.000
_cell.angle_alpha   90.00
_cell.angle_beta   90.00
_cell.angle_gamma   90.00
#
_symmetry.space_group_name_H-M   'P 1'
#
loop_
_entity.id
_entity.type
_entity.pdbx_description
1 polymer ?
#
loop_
_entity_poly.entity_id
_entity_poly.type
_entity_poly.pdbx_seq_one_letter_code
_entity_poly.pdbx_strand_id
1 'polypeptide(L)'
;MASQGVEFISPSPSPATPNALQRLPLGAGVSLTVLWPRAPTEPLLDVPEAALEANSVILRLTYGDTAVLFMADAHARTVDHLLARNAPMQATLLKVAAHGTEGPTTAAFLTAVGPRAAVISAGEGNLIGAPAPAILEQLETTGAQVFRTDLHGEVQVVSDGKTLVVTPQRLSAGVPEDTRYSYPGLGTPMPRDTALAGDSRRGTGRSGTRDGSGKHPTGKMYTLSLDDPTDEGAPPSRAGSRSRSGTSDSGAVKVGTYVGSVRSDVFHKPTCRNVVKIKSSNLVTFSSREEASRGRRPARDCNP
;
A
#
# COMPACT_ATOMS: atom_id res chain seq x y z
N MET A 1 18.20 -3.61 31.92
CA MET A 1 16.83 -3.54 31.40
C MET A 1 16.67 -2.16 30.77
N ALA A 2 16.73 -2.07 29.45
CA ALA A 2 16.50 -0.81 28.75
C ALA A 2 14.99 -0.53 28.80
N SER A 3 14.59 0.57 29.42
CA SER A 3 13.21 1.05 29.38
C SER A 3 12.81 1.29 27.92
N GLN A 4 11.86 0.53 27.40
CA GLN A 4 11.17 0.87 26.16
C GLN A 4 10.35 2.14 26.42
N GLY A 5 10.97 3.29 26.25
CA GLY A 5 10.29 4.58 26.21
C GLY A 5 9.57 4.73 24.87
N VAL A 6 8.29 5.09 24.90
CA VAL A 6 7.60 5.63 23.73
C VAL A 6 8.16 7.03 23.49
N GLU A 7 8.92 7.21 22.40
CA GLU A 7 9.39 8.52 21.97
C GLU A 7 8.31 9.21 21.15
N PHE A 8 7.78 10.32 21.67
CA PHE A 8 6.84 11.18 20.94
C PHE A 8 7.62 12.17 20.09
N ILE A 9 7.77 11.87 18.81
CA ILE A 9 8.37 12.80 17.85
C ILE A 9 7.26 13.76 17.38
N SER A 10 7.39 15.04 17.71
CA SER A 10 6.47 16.07 17.20
C SER A 10 6.64 16.18 15.67
N PRO A 11 5.55 16.09 14.89
CA PRO A 11 5.61 16.14 13.43
C PRO A 11 5.80 17.55 12.86
N SER A 12 5.84 18.57 13.70
CA SER A 12 6.00 19.95 13.23
C SER A 12 7.44 20.16 12.74
N PRO A 13 7.66 20.44 11.43
CA PRO A 13 8.99 20.75 10.96
C PRO A 13 9.53 22.00 11.66
N SER A 14 10.86 22.05 11.80
CA SER A 14 11.52 23.22 12.35
C SER A 14 11.10 24.47 11.56
N PRO A 15 10.69 25.56 12.24
CA PRO A 15 10.41 26.84 11.56
C PRO A 15 11.59 27.35 10.73
N ALA A 16 12.82 26.95 11.06
CA ALA A 16 14.03 27.30 10.30
C ALA A 16 14.15 26.54 8.96
N THR A 17 13.51 25.36 8.84
CA THR A 17 13.57 24.50 7.64
C THR A 17 12.17 23.98 7.30
N PRO A 18 11.22 24.85 6.92
CA PRO A 18 9.82 24.47 6.71
C PRO A 18 9.63 23.49 5.53
N ASN A 19 10.62 23.33 4.65
CA ASN A 19 10.57 22.37 3.55
C ASN A 19 11.31 21.05 3.84
N ALA A 20 11.90 20.91 5.04
CA ALA A 20 12.51 19.65 5.45
C ALA A 20 11.45 18.57 5.64
N LEU A 21 11.75 17.37 5.15
CA LEU A 21 10.92 16.21 5.34
C LEU A 21 11.05 15.68 6.77
N GLN A 22 9.93 15.24 7.35
CA GLN A 22 9.96 14.59 8.65
C GLN A 22 10.64 13.23 8.51
N ARG A 23 11.64 12.99 9.36
CA ARG A 23 12.41 11.74 9.39
C ARG A 23 12.35 11.12 10.77
N LEU A 24 11.99 9.85 10.81
CA LEU A 24 11.89 9.04 12.01
C LEU A 24 13.06 8.04 12.01
N PRO A 25 14.10 8.24 12.83
CA PRO A 25 15.15 7.25 12.96
C PRO A 25 14.58 5.99 13.62
N LEU A 26 14.88 4.81 13.06
CA LEU A 26 14.46 3.52 13.61
C LEU A 26 15.61 2.75 14.28
N GLY A 27 16.79 3.38 14.38
CA GLY A 27 18.01 2.76 14.88
C GLY A 27 18.81 2.03 13.79
N ALA A 28 20.05 1.66 14.11
CA ALA A 28 20.94 0.88 13.23
C ALA A 28 21.13 1.44 11.79
N GLY A 29 21.03 2.76 11.61
CA GLY A 29 21.15 3.40 10.29
C GLY A 29 19.89 3.29 9.42
N VAL A 30 18.78 2.79 9.98
CA VAL A 30 17.47 2.76 9.33
C VAL A 30 16.70 4.05 9.67
N SER A 31 16.02 4.61 8.67
CA SER A 31 15.14 5.75 8.86
C SER A 31 13.89 5.66 7.99
N LEU A 32 12.77 6.13 8.51
CA LEU A 32 11.54 6.31 7.77
C LEU A 32 11.32 7.81 7.50
N THR A 33 11.17 8.20 6.24
CA THR A 33 10.86 9.58 5.86
C THR A 33 9.40 9.67 5.43
N VAL A 34 8.67 10.63 6.00
CA VAL A 34 7.30 10.95 5.59
C VAL A 34 7.36 11.88 4.39
N LEU A 35 6.93 11.40 3.22
CA LEU A 35 6.86 12.21 2.01
C LEU A 35 5.53 12.97 1.92
N TRP A 36 4.46 12.37 2.43
CA TRP A 36 3.10 12.93 2.46
C TRP A 36 2.27 12.23 3.55
N PRO A 37 1.30 12.90 4.21
CA PRO A 37 1.06 14.35 4.23
C PRO A 37 2.12 15.14 5.00
N ARG A 38 2.18 16.45 4.77
CA ARG A 38 3.07 17.39 5.50
C ARG A 38 2.32 18.40 6.36
N ALA A 39 1.11 18.07 6.80
CA ALA A 39 0.31 18.93 7.66
C ALA A 39 1.01 19.21 9.01
N PRO A 40 0.86 20.42 9.59
CA PRO A 40 0.09 21.57 9.08
C PRO A 40 0.88 22.45 8.09
N THR A 41 2.15 22.15 7.84
CA THR A 41 3.05 22.92 6.95
C THR A 41 2.48 23.08 5.55
N GLU A 42 1.78 22.05 5.09
CA GLU A 42 1.05 22.04 3.84
C GLU A 42 -0.38 21.59 4.08
N PRO A 43 -1.36 22.25 3.44
CA PRO A 43 -2.74 21.78 3.50
C PRO A 43 -2.84 20.40 2.85
N LEU A 44 -3.71 19.57 3.42
CA LEU A 44 -4.09 18.29 2.81
C LEU A 44 -4.69 18.53 1.42
N LEU A 45 -4.57 17.54 0.54
CA LEU A 45 -5.19 17.61 -0.78
C LEU A 45 -6.71 17.54 -0.63
N ASP A 46 -7.38 18.51 -1.24
CA ASP A 46 -8.84 18.57 -1.31
C ASP A 46 -9.31 17.78 -2.54
N VAL A 47 -9.66 16.51 -2.30
CA VAL A 47 -10.22 15.58 -3.29
C VAL A 47 -11.49 14.99 -2.68
N PRO A 48 -12.66 15.64 -2.83
CA PRO A 48 -13.88 15.29 -2.09
C PRO A 48 -14.29 13.82 -2.20
N GLU A 49 -14.11 13.23 -3.37
CA GLU A 49 -14.44 11.83 -3.66
C GLU A 49 -13.41 10.79 -3.20
N ALA A 50 -12.22 11.22 -2.77
CA ALA A 50 -11.10 10.33 -2.43
C ALA A 50 -10.17 10.96 -1.37
N ALA A 51 -10.76 11.60 -0.36
CA ALA A 51 -10.02 12.43 0.60
C ALA A 51 -9.01 11.60 1.43
N LEU A 52 -9.32 10.33 1.72
CA LEU A 52 -8.42 9.45 2.47
C LEU A 52 -7.26 8.98 1.60
N GLU A 53 -7.55 8.53 0.38
CA GLU A 53 -6.59 8.03 -0.61
C GLU A 53 -5.63 9.15 -1.04
N ALA A 54 -6.17 10.34 -1.29
CA ALA A 54 -5.39 11.54 -1.63
C ALA A 54 -4.44 11.97 -0.51
N ASN A 55 -4.78 11.63 0.73
CA ASN A 55 -3.99 11.94 1.93
C ASN A 55 -3.40 10.68 2.60
N SER A 56 -3.22 9.62 1.82
CA SER A 56 -2.47 8.42 2.23
C SER A 56 -1.09 8.79 2.75
N VAL A 57 -0.64 8.11 3.80
CA VAL A 57 0.70 8.32 4.35
C VAL A 57 1.73 7.65 3.44
N ILE A 58 2.51 8.46 2.74
CA ILE A 58 3.56 8.01 1.82
C ILE A 58 4.88 8.02 2.54
N LEU A 59 5.52 6.85 2.60
CA LEU A 59 6.70 6.63 3.41
C LEU A 59 7.84 6.12 2.55
N ARG A 60 9.04 6.62 2.82
CA ARG A 60 10.27 6.07 2.26
C ARG A 60 11.17 5.57 3.38
N LEU A 61 11.38 4.26 3.42
CA LEU A 61 12.36 3.64 4.32
C LEU A 61 13.73 3.65 3.64
N THR A 62 14.75 4.06 4.37
CA THR A 62 16.15 4.02 3.92
C THR A 62 16.96 3.17 4.88
N TYR A 63 17.77 2.27 4.33
CA TYR A 63 18.79 1.55 5.07
C TYR A 63 20.05 1.43 4.20
N GLY A 64 21.11 2.13 4.58
CA GLY A 64 22.32 2.29 3.76
C GLY A 64 21.99 2.77 2.33
N ASP A 65 22.36 1.97 1.34
CA ASP A 65 22.13 2.18 -0.08
C ASP A 65 20.78 1.65 -0.57
N THR A 66 20.03 0.94 0.28
CA THR A 66 18.70 0.41 -0.10
C THR A 66 17.58 1.32 0.35
N ALA A 67 16.50 1.33 -0.41
CA ALA A 67 15.29 2.06 -0.05
C ALA A 67 14.01 1.33 -0.48
N VAL A 68 12.97 1.48 0.34
CA VAL A 68 11.63 0.99 0.04
C VAL A 68 10.66 2.17 0.04
N LEU A 69 9.90 2.34 -1.04
CA LEU A 69 8.83 3.33 -1.14
C LEU A 69 7.48 2.66 -0.90
N PHE A 70 6.75 3.12 0.10
CA PHE A 70 5.41 2.66 0.44
C PHE A 70 4.39 3.72 0.00
N MET A 71 3.55 3.34 -0.96
CA MET A 71 2.54 4.25 -1.52
C MET A 71 1.15 4.09 -0.90
N ALA A 72 0.95 3.16 0.03
CA ALA A 72 -0.36 2.85 0.61
C ALA A 72 -1.46 2.76 -0.47
N ASP A 73 -2.57 3.48 -0.32
CA ASP A 73 -3.64 3.59 -1.32
C ASP A 73 -3.63 4.98 -1.97
N ALA A 74 -2.44 5.52 -2.26
CA ALA A 74 -2.27 6.85 -2.84
C ALA A 74 -3.19 7.07 -4.04
N HIS A 75 -3.87 8.22 -4.07
CA HIS A 75 -4.61 8.67 -5.23
C HIS A 75 -3.68 9.24 -6.31
N ALA A 76 -4.13 9.33 -7.56
CA ALA A 76 -3.36 9.94 -8.65
C ALA A 76 -2.93 11.38 -8.31
N ARG A 77 -3.79 12.15 -7.64
CA ARG A 77 -3.49 13.51 -7.18
C ARG A 77 -2.37 13.56 -6.14
N THR A 78 -2.19 12.53 -5.33
CA THR A 78 -1.05 12.41 -4.41
C THR A 78 0.25 12.28 -5.19
N VAL A 79 0.24 11.47 -6.24
CA VAL A 79 1.42 11.23 -7.09
C VAL A 79 1.80 12.48 -7.88
N ASP A 80 0.82 13.15 -8.49
CA ASP A 80 1.01 14.45 -9.15
C ASP A 80 1.67 15.47 -8.20
N HIS A 81 1.18 15.53 -6.96
CA HIS A 81 1.70 16.45 -5.94
C HIS A 81 3.15 16.12 -5.59
N LEU A 82 3.47 14.85 -5.34
CA LEU A 82 4.83 14.41 -5.03
C LEU A 82 5.82 14.69 -6.18
N LEU A 83 5.40 14.46 -7.42
CA LEU A 83 6.19 14.79 -8.61
C LEU A 83 6.43 16.30 -8.71
N ALA A 84 5.38 17.12 -8.56
CA ALA A 84 5.49 18.59 -8.61
C ALA A 84 6.43 19.16 -7.53
N ARG A 85 6.56 18.46 -6.40
CA ARG A 85 7.46 18.83 -5.30
C ARG A 85 8.88 18.32 -5.43
N ASN A 86 9.18 17.58 -6.50
CA ASN A 86 10.42 16.82 -6.65
C ASN A 86 10.69 15.97 -5.40
N ALA A 87 9.65 15.31 -4.89
CA ALA A 87 9.77 14.47 -3.72
C ALA A 87 10.80 13.35 -3.99
N PRO A 88 11.64 13.01 -3.02
CA PRO A 88 12.72 12.07 -3.24
C PRO A 88 12.20 10.63 -3.22
N MET A 89 11.64 10.19 -4.34
CA MET A 89 10.92 8.93 -4.48
C MET A 89 11.77 7.75 -4.95
N GLN A 90 13.07 7.95 -5.26
CA GLN A 90 13.96 6.88 -5.70
C GLN A 90 14.01 5.72 -4.68
N ALA A 91 13.76 4.50 -5.14
CA ALA A 91 13.69 3.33 -4.28
C ALA A 91 14.23 2.06 -4.96
N THR A 92 14.82 1.16 -4.18
CA THR A 92 15.20 -0.19 -4.64
C THR A 92 13.94 -1.04 -4.86
N LEU A 93 12.99 -0.95 -3.93
CA LEU A 93 11.71 -1.66 -3.97
C LEU A 93 10.54 -0.70 -3.85
N LEU A 94 9.55 -0.85 -4.72
CA LEU A 94 8.27 -0.14 -4.67
C LEU A 94 7.18 -1.05 -4.12
N LYS A 95 6.53 -0.66 -3.01
CA LYS A 95 5.24 -1.23 -2.63
C LYS A 95 4.15 -0.43 -3.33
N VAL A 96 3.59 -1.04 -4.38
CA VAL A 96 2.68 -0.38 -5.34
C VAL A 96 1.41 0.09 -4.63
N ALA A 97 0.94 1.27 -5.07
CA ALA A 97 -0.25 1.93 -4.55
C ALA A 97 -1.52 1.12 -4.84
N ALA A 98 -2.50 1.17 -3.93
CA ALA A 98 -3.89 0.77 -4.18
C ALA A 98 -4.04 -0.58 -4.88
N HIS A 99 -3.26 -1.58 -4.45
CA HIS A 99 -3.27 -2.94 -5.01
C HIS A 99 -2.97 -3.03 -6.53
N GLY A 100 -2.42 -1.98 -7.14
CA GLY A 100 -2.16 -1.89 -8.57
C GLY A 100 -3.38 -1.50 -9.41
N THR A 101 -4.29 -0.69 -8.87
CA THR A 101 -5.32 -0.01 -9.67
C THR A 101 -4.72 1.05 -10.60
N GLU A 102 -5.47 1.42 -11.64
CA GLU A 102 -5.10 2.50 -12.55
C GLU A 102 -5.12 3.87 -11.86
N GLY A 103 -4.28 4.79 -12.35
CA GLY A 103 -4.25 6.19 -11.91
C GLY A 103 -2.94 6.58 -11.19
N PRO A 104 -2.64 6.02 -10.01
CA PRO A 104 -1.46 6.43 -9.23
C PRO A 104 -0.13 5.96 -9.84
N THR A 105 -0.09 4.78 -10.43
CA THR A 105 1.14 4.21 -11.00
C THR A 105 1.27 4.66 -12.45
N THR A 106 1.83 5.85 -12.68
CA THR A 106 2.04 6.41 -14.03
C THR A 106 3.48 6.21 -14.52
N ALA A 107 3.72 6.36 -15.83
CA ALA A 107 5.08 6.29 -16.39
C ALA A 107 6.02 7.36 -15.80
N ALA A 108 5.53 8.59 -15.59
CA ALA A 108 6.31 9.67 -14.96
C ALA A 108 6.67 9.33 -13.51
N PHE A 109 5.73 8.74 -12.76
CA PHE A 109 5.97 8.25 -11.41
C PHE A 109 7.02 7.13 -11.39
N LEU A 110 6.87 6.10 -12.23
CA LEU A 110 7.83 5.00 -12.28
C LEU A 110 9.23 5.46 -12.72
N THR A 111 9.31 6.47 -13.60
CA THR A 111 10.59 7.12 -13.95
C THR A 111 11.23 7.81 -12.75
N ALA A 112 10.45 8.51 -11.92
CA ALA A 112 10.95 9.18 -10.74
C ALA A 112 11.35 8.20 -9.62
N VAL A 113 10.69 7.05 -9.52
CA VAL A 113 11.00 6.00 -8.53
C VAL A 113 12.18 5.14 -8.97
N GLY A 114 12.26 4.76 -10.24
CA GLY A 114 13.26 3.84 -10.79
C GLY A 114 13.40 2.52 -10.02
N PRO A 115 12.30 1.78 -9.72
CA PRO A 115 12.38 0.61 -8.86
C PRO A 115 13.04 -0.58 -9.57
N ARG A 116 13.84 -1.37 -8.82
CA ARG A 116 14.37 -2.65 -9.32
C ARG A 116 13.36 -3.79 -9.12
N ALA A 117 12.56 -3.70 -8.07
CA ALA A 117 11.50 -4.64 -7.75
C ALA A 117 10.23 -3.90 -7.34
N ALA A 118 9.08 -4.50 -7.63
CA ALA A 118 7.78 -3.99 -7.21
C ALA A 118 6.96 -5.09 -6.53
N VAL A 119 6.34 -4.77 -5.39
CA VAL A 119 5.43 -5.68 -4.69
C VAL A 119 4.01 -5.14 -4.80
N ILE A 120 3.09 -6.00 -5.23
CA ILE A 120 1.66 -5.70 -5.29
C ILE A 120 0.92 -6.64 -4.33
N SER A 121 0.28 -6.06 -3.32
CA SER A 121 -0.64 -6.81 -2.47
C SER A 121 -1.95 -6.97 -3.21
N ALA A 122 -2.28 -8.18 -3.61
CA ALA A 122 -3.50 -8.51 -4.34
C ALA A 122 -4.19 -9.72 -3.71
N GLY A 123 -5.52 -9.75 -3.83
CA GLY A 123 -6.34 -10.89 -3.44
C GLY A 123 -6.36 -11.96 -4.54
N GLU A 124 -6.50 -13.21 -4.12
CA GLU A 124 -6.57 -14.35 -5.04
C GLU A 124 -7.70 -14.19 -6.08
N GLY A 125 -7.40 -14.54 -7.34
CA GLY A 125 -8.35 -14.47 -8.44
C GLY A 125 -8.63 -13.07 -9.00
N ASN A 126 -7.92 -12.02 -8.54
CA ASN A 126 -8.07 -10.65 -9.05
C ASN A 126 -9.54 -10.17 -9.09
N LEU A 127 -10.32 -10.50 -8.04
CA LEU A 127 -11.78 -10.37 -8.06
C LEU A 127 -12.27 -8.92 -8.14
N ILE A 128 -11.43 -7.95 -7.76
CA ILE A 128 -11.73 -6.52 -7.79
C ILE A 128 -11.12 -5.79 -9.00
N GLY A 129 -10.45 -6.51 -9.91
CA GLY A 129 -9.77 -5.93 -11.07
C GLY A 129 -8.45 -5.22 -10.76
N ALA A 130 -7.84 -5.50 -9.60
CA ALA A 130 -6.50 -5.07 -9.22
C ALA A 130 -5.60 -6.28 -8.85
N PRO A 131 -4.42 -6.45 -9.49
CA PRO A 131 -3.73 -5.45 -10.31
C PRO A 131 -4.33 -5.34 -11.71
N ALA A 132 -4.40 -4.11 -12.24
CA ALA A 132 -4.83 -3.85 -13.61
C ALA A 132 -3.73 -4.27 -14.60
N PRO A 133 -4.08 -4.89 -15.75
CA PRO A 133 -3.08 -5.34 -16.73
C PRO A 133 -2.13 -4.23 -17.21
N ALA A 134 -2.65 -3.01 -17.43
CA ALA A 134 -1.84 -1.86 -17.84
C ALA A 134 -0.76 -1.50 -16.80
N ILE A 135 -1.04 -1.69 -15.51
CA ILE A 135 -0.08 -1.40 -14.45
C ILE A 135 1.04 -2.46 -14.42
N LEU A 136 0.71 -3.73 -14.68
CA LEU A 136 1.72 -4.78 -14.80
C LEU A 136 2.67 -4.50 -15.96
N GLU A 137 2.13 -4.17 -17.12
CA GLU A 137 2.90 -3.83 -18.32
C GLU A 137 3.81 -2.61 -18.08
N GLN A 138 3.31 -1.57 -17.41
CA GLN A 138 4.10 -0.39 -17.08
C GLN A 138 5.27 -0.70 -16.14
N LEU A 139 5.04 -1.51 -15.10
CA LEU A 139 6.09 -1.94 -14.17
C LEU A 139 7.17 -2.76 -14.90
N GLU A 140 6.76 -3.71 -15.73
CA GLU A 140 7.67 -4.54 -16.53
C GLU A 140 8.48 -3.69 -17.51
N THR A 141 7.86 -2.70 -18.16
CA THR A 141 8.54 -1.77 -19.08
C THR A 141 9.61 -0.93 -18.39
N THR A 142 9.44 -0.63 -17.10
CA THR A 142 10.49 0.05 -16.30
C THR A 142 11.63 -0.86 -15.87
N GLY A 143 11.59 -2.15 -16.22
CA GLY A 143 12.59 -3.15 -15.83
C GLY A 143 12.44 -3.63 -14.39
N ALA A 144 11.33 -3.29 -13.72
CA ALA A 144 11.06 -3.74 -12.36
C ALA A 144 10.53 -5.16 -12.37
N GLN A 145 11.12 -6.04 -11.56
CA GLN A 145 10.55 -7.37 -11.35
C GLN A 145 9.34 -7.30 -10.42
N VAL A 146 8.20 -7.85 -10.86
CA VAL A 146 6.92 -7.75 -10.15
C VAL A 146 6.65 -8.99 -9.29
N PHE A 147 6.36 -8.77 -8.01
CA PHE A 147 5.91 -9.78 -7.05
C PHE A 147 4.49 -9.48 -6.61
N ARG A 148 3.55 -10.37 -6.92
CA ARG A 148 2.15 -10.25 -6.50
C ARG A 148 1.80 -11.28 -5.42
N THR A 149 1.16 -10.86 -4.33
CA THR A 149 0.87 -11.76 -3.20
C THR A 149 -0.17 -12.84 -3.51
N ASP A 150 -1.04 -12.62 -4.50
CA ASP A 150 -2.00 -13.63 -4.97
C ASP A 150 -1.33 -14.79 -5.71
N LEU A 151 -0.22 -14.51 -6.40
CA LEU A 151 0.55 -15.52 -7.14
C LEU A 151 1.73 -16.07 -6.33
N HIS A 152 2.34 -15.23 -5.47
CA HIS A 152 3.60 -15.50 -4.80
C HIS A 152 3.46 -15.69 -3.28
N GLY A 153 2.23 -15.65 -2.75
CA GLY A 153 1.97 -15.75 -1.32
C GLY A 153 2.53 -14.55 -0.55
N GLU A 154 2.95 -14.79 0.69
CA GLU A 154 3.73 -13.82 1.44
C GLU A 154 5.06 -13.52 0.71
N VAL A 155 5.47 -12.26 0.71
CA VAL A 155 6.74 -11.83 0.10
C VAL A 155 7.61 -11.22 1.19
N GLN A 156 8.65 -11.93 1.58
CA GLN A 156 9.63 -11.44 2.54
C GLN A 156 10.67 -10.58 1.85
N VAL A 157 11.03 -9.46 2.47
CA VAL A 157 12.09 -8.57 1.99
C VAL A 157 13.10 -8.36 3.10
N VAL A 158 14.37 -8.68 2.83
CA VAL A 158 15.47 -8.53 3.78
C VAL A 158 16.54 -7.64 3.16
N SER A 159 17.10 -6.72 3.95
CA SER A 159 18.24 -5.92 3.50
C SER A 159 19.33 -5.88 4.55
N ASP A 160 20.59 -5.82 4.09
CA ASP A 160 21.79 -5.57 4.88
C ASP A 160 22.29 -4.11 4.76
N GLY A 161 21.52 -3.26 4.09
CA GLY A 161 21.87 -1.87 3.82
C GLY A 161 22.70 -1.67 2.54
N LYS A 162 23.08 -2.72 1.82
CA LYS A 162 23.74 -2.63 0.51
C LYS A 162 22.97 -3.39 -0.56
N THR A 163 22.36 -4.49 -0.19
CA THR A 163 21.60 -5.39 -1.03
C THR A 163 20.22 -5.60 -0.43
N LEU A 164 19.22 -5.73 -1.28
CA LEU A 164 17.86 -6.08 -0.91
C LEU A 164 17.54 -7.44 -1.53
N VAL A 165 17.07 -8.38 -0.72
CA VAL A 165 16.71 -9.73 -1.12
C VAL A 165 15.21 -9.92 -0.95
N VAL A 166 14.54 -10.38 -2.01
CA VAL A 166 13.11 -10.71 -2.03
C VAL A 166 12.94 -12.23 -2.08
N THR A 167 12.11 -12.76 -1.18
CA THR A 167 11.79 -14.18 -1.08
C THR A 167 10.26 -14.37 -1.07
N PRO A 168 9.66 -14.80 -2.18
CA PRO A 168 8.26 -15.20 -2.21
C PRO A 168 8.06 -16.57 -1.55
N GLN A 169 6.95 -16.75 -0.82
CA GLN A 169 6.61 -18.01 -0.14
C GLN A 169 5.83 -18.98 -1.05
N ARG A 170 5.39 -18.53 -2.23
CA ARG A 170 4.85 -19.37 -3.29
C ARG A 170 5.63 -19.12 -4.57
N LEU A 171 6.08 -20.19 -5.19
CA LEU A 171 6.83 -20.16 -6.43
C LEU A 171 6.03 -20.85 -7.54
N SER A 172 6.26 -20.41 -8.77
CA SER A 172 5.68 -21.08 -9.94
C SER A 172 6.27 -22.48 -10.10
N ALA A 173 5.51 -23.38 -10.73
CA ALA A 173 5.97 -24.75 -11.00
C ALA A 173 7.31 -24.73 -11.76
N GLY A 174 8.28 -25.51 -11.27
CA GLY A 174 9.62 -25.62 -11.86
C GLY A 174 10.65 -24.62 -11.35
N VAL A 175 10.27 -23.68 -10.48
CA VAL A 175 11.21 -22.78 -9.80
C VAL A 175 11.71 -23.44 -8.49
N PRO A 176 13.03 -23.49 -8.23
CA PRO A 176 13.58 -24.09 -7.00
C PRO A 176 13.04 -23.44 -5.73
N GLU A 177 12.71 -24.23 -4.71
CA GLU A 177 12.09 -23.78 -3.45
C GLU A 177 12.93 -22.75 -2.67
N ASP A 178 14.24 -22.76 -2.86
CA ASP A 178 15.20 -21.84 -2.23
C ASP A 178 15.48 -20.58 -3.04
N THR A 179 14.71 -20.32 -4.10
CA THR A 179 14.89 -19.16 -4.99
C THR A 179 14.77 -17.84 -4.23
N ARG A 180 15.77 -16.98 -4.40
CA ARG A 180 15.83 -15.63 -3.84
C ARG A 180 16.24 -14.65 -4.93
N TYR A 181 15.62 -13.48 -4.94
CA TYR A 181 15.91 -12.43 -5.90
C TYR A 181 16.69 -11.31 -5.22
N SER A 182 17.91 -11.07 -5.69
CA SER A 182 18.84 -10.11 -5.08
C SER A 182 18.97 -8.85 -5.94
N TYR A 183 18.84 -7.70 -5.29
CA TYR A 183 18.88 -6.39 -5.93
C TYR A 183 19.94 -5.53 -5.23
N PRO A 184 20.94 -5.01 -5.96
CA PRO A 184 21.88 -4.07 -5.36
C PRO A 184 21.16 -2.77 -4.97
N GLY A 185 21.69 -2.08 -3.98
CA GLY A 185 21.23 -0.77 -3.58
C GLY A 185 21.37 0.28 -4.69
N LEU A 186 20.95 1.50 -4.39
CA LEU A 186 21.00 2.63 -5.31
C LEU A 186 22.43 3.17 -5.52
N GLY A 187 23.44 2.65 -4.80
CA GLY A 187 24.85 2.99 -4.97
C GLY A 187 25.27 4.38 -4.47
N THR A 188 24.31 5.21 -4.09
CA THR A 188 24.54 6.50 -3.42
C THR A 188 23.51 6.68 -2.32
N PRO A 189 23.94 6.91 -1.05
CA PRO A 189 23.03 7.31 0.00
C PRO A 189 22.34 8.60 -0.41
N MET A 190 21.03 8.66 -0.31
CA MET A 190 20.33 9.91 -0.58
C MET A 190 20.81 10.99 0.41
N PRO A 191 20.99 12.24 -0.04
CA PRO A 191 21.44 13.32 0.84
C PRO A 191 20.51 13.42 2.06
N ARG A 192 21.10 13.56 3.26
CA ARG A 192 20.32 13.60 4.51
C ARG A 192 19.37 14.81 4.58
N ASP A 193 19.59 15.81 3.74
CA ASP A 193 18.93 17.12 3.74
C ASP A 193 18.13 17.40 2.45
N THR A 194 17.54 16.38 1.80
CA THR A 194 16.66 16.62 0.65
C THR A 194 15.39 17.34 1.08
N ALA A 195 15.39 18.66 0.94
CA ALA A 195 14.20 19.49 1.06
C ALA A 195 13.34 19.37 -0.21
N LEU A 196 12.02 19.43 -0.06
CA LEU A 196 11.13 19.55 -1.21
C LEU A 196 11.31 20.90 -1.91
N ALA A 197 11.01 20.95 -3.21
CA ALA A 197 10.90 22.21 -3.93
C ALA A 197 9.89 23.12 -3.21
N GLY A 198 10.31 24.35 -2.89
CA GLY A 198 9.48 25.31 -2.17
C GLY A 198 8.31 25.80 -3.04
N ASP A 199 7.20 26.15 -2.39
CA ASP A 199 6.10 26.82 -3.08
C ASP A 199 6.59 28.19 -3.55
N SER A 200 6.59 28.43 -4.86
CA SER A 200 7.01 29.69 -5.46
C SER A 200 5.96 30.78 -5.25
N ARG A 201 5.47 30.96 -4.02
CA ARG A 201 4.69 32.13 -3.67
C ARG A 201 5.65 33.26 -3.38
N ARG A 202 5.84 34.09 -4.40
CA ARG A 202 6.51 35.39 -4.37
C ARG A 202 5.75 36.31 -3.38
N GLY A 203 6.01 36.14 -2.09
CA GLY A 203 5.61 37.09 -1.07
C GLY A 203 6.58 38.26 -1.10
N THR A 204 6.13 39.42 -1.57
CA THR A 204 6.82 40.69 -1.40
C THR A 204 6.86 41.06 0.08
N GLY A 205 7.82 40.49 0.81
CA GLY A 205 8.07 40.77 2.22
C GLY A 205 8.84 42.06 2.40
N ARG A 206 8.12 43.16 2.64
CA ARG A 206 8.67 44.38 3.24
C ARG A 206 9.03 44.07 4.69
N SER A 207 10.28 44.33 5.04
CA SER A 207 10.88 44.20 6.37
C SER A 207 10.04 44.89 7.45
N GLY A 208 9.81 44.18 8.57
CA GLY A 208 9.16 44.70 9.76
C GLY A 208 9.57 43.88 10.97
N THR A 209 10.62 44.32 11.64
CA THR A 209 11.09 43.81 12.94
C THR A 209 10.06 44.08 14.03
N ARG A 210 9.60 43.05 14.75
CA ARG A 210 9.12 43.21 16.14
C ARG A 210 9.47 42.02 17.01
N ASP A 211 10.12 42.40 18.11
CA ASP A 211 10.47 41.64 19.29
C ASP A 211 9.21 41.36 20.13
N GLY A 212 9.17 40.23 20.85
CA GLY A 212 7.99 39.86 21.63
C GLY A 212 8.05 38.48 22.27
N SER A 213 8.60 38.43 23.48
CA SER A 213 8.51 37.34 24.46
C SER A 213 7.06 36.86 24.69
N GLY A 214 6.80 35.56 24.55
CA GLY A 214 5.48 34.95 24.81
C GLY A 214 5.59 33.53 25.38
N LYS A 215 4.97 33.34 26.55
CA LYS A 215 4.98 32.17 27.43
C LYS A 215 4.53 30.85 26.76
N HIS A 216 5.19 29.74 27.11
CA HIS A 216 4.75 28.37 26.85
C HIS A 216 3.45 28.02 27.58
N PRO A 217 2.44 27.43 26.91
CA PRO A 217 1.38 26.69 27.59
C PRO A 217 1.75 25.20 27.73
N THR A 218 1.66 24.73 28.96
CA THR A 218 1.79 23.33 29.41
C THR A 218 0.63 22.48 28.88
N GLY A 219 0.93 21.45 28.08
CA GLY A 219 -0.03 20.45 27.59
C GLY A 219 0.09 19.12 28.35
N LYS A 220 -1.06 18.56 28.76
CA LYS A 220 -1.24 17.42 29.67
C LYS A 220 -0.71 16.08 29.11
N MET A 221 -0.13 15.26 29.99
CA MET A 221 0.16 13.84 29.75
C MET A 221 -1.13 13.03 29.68
N TYR A 222 -1.21 12.13 28.69
CA TYR A 222 -2.16 11.02 28.69
C TYR A 222 -1.37 9.72 28.57
N THR A 223 -1.51 8.83 29.55
CA THR A 223 -1.02 7.45 29.53
C THR A 223 -2.13 6.54 29.02
N LEU A 224 -1.94 5.90 27.87
CA LEU A 224 -2.76 4.77 27.42
C LEU A 224 -1.97 3.48 27.66
N SER A 225 -2.43 2.69 28.63
CA SER A 225 -2.00 1.31 28.84
C SER A 225 -2.89 0.40 28.00
N LEU A 226 -2.30 -0.36 27.08
CA LEU A 226 -2.96 -1.44 26.35
C LEU A 226 -2.37 -2.75 26.81
N ASP A 227 -2.91 -3.29 27.90
CA ASP A 227 -2.76 -4.69 28.31
C ASP A 227 -4.05 -5.10 29.02
N ASP A 228 -4.90 -5.88 28.36
CA ASP A 228 -5.44 -7.11 28.95
C ASP A 228 -6.07 -8.00 27.85
N PRO A 229 -5.82 -9.32 27.86
CA PRO A 229 -6.38 -10.28 26.92
C PRO A 229 -7.67 -10.89 27.49
N THR A 230 -8.64 -11.19 26.63
CA THR A 230 -9.67 -12.18 26.97
C THR A 230 -9.73 -13.26 25.91
N ASP A 231 -9.30 -14.43 26.35
CA ASP A 231 -9.55 -15.79 25.89
C ASP A 231 -11.04 -16.08 25.72
N GLU A 232 -11.36 -17.11 24.92
CA GLU A 232 -12.50 -18.05 24.99
C GLU A 232 -12.77 -18.68 23.60
N GLY A 233 -12.42 -19.97 23.45
CA GLY A 233 -13.28 -20.92 22.72
C GLY A 233 -12.65 -21.79 21.63
N ALA A 234 -12.00 -22.90 22.02
CA ALA A 234 -11.66 -24.04 21.17
C ALA A 234 -12.92 -24.88 20.74
N PRO A 235 -12.82 -25.76 19.72
CA PRO A 235 -13.95 -26.19 18.87
C PRO A 235 -14.59 -27.52 19.30
N PRO A 236 -15.77 -27.90 18.73
CA PRO A 236 -16.26 -29.26 18.85
C PRO A 236 -15.89 -30.13 17.63
N SER A 237 -15.44 -31.34 17.94
CA SER A 237 -15.31 -32.51 17.07
C SER A 237 -16.67 -33.14 16.71
N ARG A 238 -16.83 -33.66 15.48
CA ARG A 238 -17.18 -35.09 15.24
C ARG A 238 -17.25 -35.46 13.76
N ALA A 239 -16.86 -36.71 13.52
CA ALA A 239 -16.70 -37.42 12.27
C ALA A 239 -18.02 -37.69 11.50
N GLY A 240 -17.88 -37.87 10.18
CA GLY A 240 -18.90 -38.44 9.30
C GLY A 240 -18.33 -38.65 7.90
N SER A 241 -17.80 -39.85 7.64
CA SER A 241 -17.32 -40.27 6.33
C SER A 241 -18.49 -40.41 5.35
N ARG A 242 -18.26 -40.08 4.06
CA ARG A 242 -18.84 -40.77 2.90
C ARG A 242 -18.06 -40.38 1.63
N SER A 243 -17.39 -41.39 1.10
CA SER A 243 -16.80 -41.45 -0.24
C SER A 243 -17.86 -41.22 -1.32
N ARG A 244 -17.51 -40.45 -2.37
CA ARG A 244 -17.96 -40.69 -3.75
C ARG A 244 -16.90 -40.22 -4.73
N SER A 245 -16.50 -41.17 -5.57
CA SER A 245 -15.67 -41.09 -6.78
C SER A 245 -16.27 -40.17 -7.86
N GLY A 246 -15.41 -39.48 -8.61
CA GLY A 246 -15.80 -38.78 -9.84
C GLY A 246 -14.64 -38.04 -10.50
N THR A 247 -13.93 -38.74 -11.38
CA THR A 247 -13.27 -38.33 -12.65
C THR A 247 -12.88 -36.86 -12.90
N SER A 248 -11.64 -36.73 -13.39
CA SER A 248 -11.00 -35.61 -14.09
C SER A 248 -11.88 -34.82 -15.07
N ASP A 249 -11.74 -33.50 -15.09
CA ASP A 249 -11.62 -32.77 -16.36
C ASP A 249 -10.85 -31.44 -16.19
N SER A 250 -9.99 -31.20 -17.18
CA SER A 250 -9.27 -29.95 -17.45
C SER A 250 -10.23 -28.83 -17.87
N GLY A 251 -10.10 -27.64 -17.30
CA GLY A 251 -10.89 -26.50 -17.75
C GLY A 251 -10.36 -25.16 -17.24
N ALA A 252 -9.90 -24.31 -18.17
CA ALA A 252 -9.53 -22.93 -17.91
C ALA A 252 -10.63 -22.20 -17.12
N VAL A 253 -10.26 -21.59 -15.99
CA VAL A 253 -11.19 -20.83 -15.13
C VAL A 253 -11.66 -19.60 -15.89
N LYS A 254 -12.87 -19.69 -16.46
CA LYS A 254 -13.55 -18.55 -17.06
C LYS A 254 -13.82 -17.51 -15.96
N VAL A 255 -13.28 -16.31 -16.15
CA VAL A 255 -13.54 -15.12 -15.34
C VAL A 255 -15.05 -14.96 -15.16
N GLY A 256 -15.53 -15.11 -13.93
CA GLY A 256 -16.95 -15.08 -13.63
C GLY A 256 -17.53 -13.68 -13.85
N THR A 257 -18.50 -13.57 -14.77
CA THR A 257 -19.16 -12.29 -15.13
C THR A 257 -20.11 -11.78 -14.03
N TYR A 258 -20.44 -12.61 -13.03
CA TYR A 258 -21.36 -12.29 -11.94
C TYR A 258 -20.84 -12.80 -10.58
N VAL A 259 -21.21 -12.12 -9.50
CA VAL A 259 -20.77 -12.44 -8.14
C VAL A 259 -21.93 -12.41 -7.15
N GLY A 260 -21.88 -13.20 -6.08
CA GLY A 260 -22.89 -13.25 -5.03
C GLY A 260 -22.30 -13.69 -3.70
N SER A 261 -23.16 -13.90 -2.70
CA SER A 261 -22.76 -14.40 -1.39
C SER A 261 -23.40 -15.75 -1.11
N VAL A 262 -22.71 -16.68 -0.43
CA VAL A 262 -23.32 -17.90 0.12
C VAL A 262 -24.39 -17.60 1.17
N ARG A 263 -24.36 -16.39 1.75
CA ARG A 263 -25.31 -15.93 2.78
C ARG A 263 -26.44 -15.06 2.21
N SER A 264 -26.54 -14.92 0.89
CA SER A 264 -27.56 -14.09 0.25
C SER A 264 -28.13 -14.76 -0.97
N ASP A 265 -29.41 -14.52 -1.21
CA ASP A 265 -30.12 -14.87 -2.43
C ASP A 265 -29.87 -13.84 -3.55
N VAL A 266 -28.95 -12.88 -3.40
CA VAL A 266 -28.71 -11.81 -4.40
C VAL A 266 -27.40 -12.05 -5.16
N PHE A 267 -27.43 -11.85 -6.47
CA PHE A 267 -26.23 -11.77 -7.30
C PHE A 267 -26.08 -10.38 -7.95
N HIS A 268 -24.83 -10.03 -8.29
CA HIS A 268 -24.37 -8.71 -8.66
C HIS A 268 -23.44 -8.77 -9.87
N LYS A 269 -23.21 -7.63 -10.52
CA LYS A 269 -22.02 -7.43 -11.38
C LYS A 269 -20.78 -7.27 -10.47
N PRO A 270 -19.58 -7.71 -10.90
CA PRO A 270 -18.34 -7.56 -10.13
C PRO A 270 -18.07 -6.12 -9.68
N THR A 271 -18.46 -5.14 -10.49
CA THR A 271 -18.26 -3.70 -10.23
C THR A 271 -19.32 -3.06 -9.31
N CYS A 272 -20.24 -3.85 -8.74
CA CYS A 272 -21.29 -3.31 -7.90
C CYS A 272 -20.75 -2.89 -6.52
N ARG A 273 -21.11 -1.67 -6.08
CA ARG A 273 -20.74 -1.09 -4.77
C ARG A 273 -21.04 -1.95 -3.54
N ASN A 274 -21.93 -2.94 -3.64
CA ASN A 274 -22.28 -3.81 -2.53
C ASN A 274 -21.42 -5.08 -2.49
N VAL A 275 -20.65 -5.38 -3.55
CA VAL A 275 -19.75 -6.53 -3.61
C VAL A 275 -18.60 -6.37 -2.64
N VAL A 276 -18.07 -5.16 -2.45
CA VAL A 276 -17.01 -4.86 -1.47
C VAL A 276 -17.41 -5.17 -0.01
N LYS A 277 -18.71 -5.28 0.26
CA LYS A 277 -19.25 -5.63 1.59
C LYS A 277 -19.34 -7.14 1.80
N ILE A 278 -19.22 -7.94 0.74
CA ILE A 278 -19.23 -9.39 0.83
C ILE A 278 -17.86 -9.84 1.32
N LYS A 279 -17.81 -10.46 2.51
CA LYS A 279 -16.58 -11.08 3.00
C LYS A 279 -16.09 -12.11 1.99
N SER A 280 -14.78 -12.14 1.71
CA SER A 280 -14.16 -13.07 0.76
C SER A 280 -14.55 -14.52 1.01
N SER A 281 -14.61 -14.93 2.28
CA SER A 281 -15.01 -16.29 2.70
C SER A 281 -16.46 -16.68 2.33
N ASN A 282 -17.29 -15.70 1.96
CA ASN A 282 -18.68 -15.91 1.58
C ASN A 282 -18.93 -15.62 0.09
N LEU A 283 -17.92 -15.17 -0.66
CA LEU A 283 -18.09 -14.77 -2.06
C LEU A 283 -18.26 -16.01 -2.96
N VAL A 284 -19.22 -15.96 -3.88
CA VAL A 284 -19.44 -16.97 -4.93
C VAL A 284 -19.41 -16.27 -6.28
N THR A 285 -18.78 -16.87 -7.28
CA THR A 285 -18.71 -16.34 -8.65
C THR A 285 -19.50 -17.22 -9.61
N PHE A 286 -20.13 -16.62 -10.62
CA PHE A 286 -20.86 -17.32 -11.66
C PHE A 286 -20.35 -16.91 -13.03
N SER A 287 -20.27 -17.87 -13.94
CA SER A 287 -19.78 -17.67 -15.31
C SER A 287 -20.81 -17.01 -16.22
N SER A 288 -22.11 -17.19 -15.93
CA SER A 288 -23.22 -16.60 -16.69
C SER A 288 -24.36 -16.09 -15.81
N ARG A 289 -25.21 -15.23 -16.38
CA ARG A 289 -26.41 -14.70 -15.71
C ARG A 289 -27.41 -15.82 -15.40
N GLU A 290 -27.57 -16.75 -16.33
CA GLU A 290 -28.44 -17.92 -16.19
C GLU A 290 -28.00 -18.77 -15.00
N GLU A 291 -26.70 -19.04 -14.89
CA GLU A 291 -26.12 -19.78 -13.76
C GLU A 291 -26.37 -19.05 -12.43
N ALA A 292 -26.10 -17.75 -12.38
CA ALA A 292 -26.34 -16.93 -11.19
C ALA A 292 -27.82 -16.93 -10.79
N SER A 293 -28.74 -16.92 -11.78
CA SER A 293 -30.19 -16.87 -11.55
C SER A 293 -30.81 -18.18 -11.07
N ARG A 294 -30.07 -19.31 -11.08
CA ARG A 294 -30.53 -20.60 -10.54
C ARG A 294 -30.53 -20.58 -9.02
N GLY A 295 -31.52 -19.89 -8.46
CA GLY A 295 -31.74 -19.77 -7.00
C GLY A 295 -31.27 -18.46 -6.38
N ARG A 296 -30.91 -17.45 -7.20
CA ARG A 296 -30.65 -16.09 -6.73
C ARG A 296 -31.36 -15.07 -7.61
N ARG A 297 -31.77 -13.96 -6.99
CA ARG A 297 -32.39 -12.81 -7.65
C ARG A 297 -31.32 -11.76 -8.02
N PRO A 298 -31.51 -11.02 -9.13
CA PRO A 298 -30.59 -9.97 -9.52
C PRO A 298 -30.64 -8.78 -8.55
N ALA A 299 -29.49 -8.19 -8.25
CA ALA A 299 -29.42 -6.97 -7.47
C ALA A 299 -30.05 -5.79 -8.22
N ARG A 300 -30.94 -5.05 -7.54
CA ARG A 300 -31.59 -3.87 -8.12
C ARG A 300 -30.57 -2.77 -8.45
N ASP A 301 -29.51 -2.65 -7.67
CA ASP A 301 -28.57 -1.52 -7.75
C ASP A 301 -27.64 -1.57 -8.97
N CYS A 302 -27.23 -2.76 -9.42
CA CYS A 302 -26.34 -2.91 -10.58
C CYS A 302 -27.00 -3.56 -11.80
N ASN A 303 -28.29 -3.88 -11.68
CA ASN A 303 -29.13 -4.55 -12.68
C ASN A 303 -28.34 -5.58 -13.52
N PRO A 304 -27.85 -6.66 -12.88
CA PRO A 304 -27.05 -7.69 -13.52
C PRO A 304 -27.87 -8.54 -14.49
#